data_AF-A0A350YY04-F1
#
_entry.id   AF-A0A350YY04-F1
#
_cell.length_a   1.000
_cell.length_b   1.000
_cell.length_c   1.000
_cell.angle_alpha   90.00
_cell.angle_beta   90.00
_cell.angle_gamma   90.00
#
_symmetry.space_group_name_H-M   'P 1'
#
loop_
_entity.id
_entity.type
_entity.pdbx_description
1 polymer ?
#
loop_
_entity_poly.entity_id
_entity_poly.type
_entity_poly.pdbx_seq_one_letter_code
_entity_poly.pdbx_strand_id
1 'polypeptide(L)'
;MKTELLIYNPDMTARFRYIAEWMFMDVLGVGVEFTSDRDTVLNPTLPVLNYSVERVGNEPFIRACGLLESSALELPEVIPVPFRGSSGLFPSSHDSLMPFDPFAACFFTITRMEEYFATERDEHGRFRHDQSVLVSMGVSGKPIANIWCRFLADSLKEVYPSLVFPIMPFRFLPTIDIDNAYAYAGKSIMRNLGSAFRQMGVMGVSGFTERLKVLMGQMSDPYDTYDYLLSHFKGHEQDVRFFFHLGDRSRFDTPVSWRSRRFRNLVRTIHRHFQSGIHPSCLASLDTGPETMLKEKQRFVTITG
;
A
#
# COMPACT_ATOMS: atom_id res chain seq x y z
N MET A 1 1.34 -12.73 -21.88
CA MET A 1 0.32 -11.97 -22.63
C MET A 1 0.77 -11.83 -24.05
N LYS A 2 -0.15 -11.75 -25.03
CA LYS A 2 0.20 -11.43 -26.41
C LYS A 2 0.58 -9.95 -26.48
N THR A 3 1.62 -9.60 -27.23
CA THR A 3 2.01 -8.20 -27.46
C THR A 3 0.98 -7.51 -28.36
N GLU A 4 0.49 -6.36 -27.91
CA GLU A 4 -0.56 -5.59 -28.60
C GLU A 4 -0.20 -4.10 -28.76
N LEU A 5 0.78 -3.60 -28.01
CA LEU A 5 1.23 -2.21 -28.04
C LEU A 5 2.76 -2.15 -28.02
N LEU A 6 3.33 -1.30 -28.87
CA LEU A 6 4.74 -0.94 -28.83
C LEU A 6 4.91 0.38 -28.08
N ILE A 7 5.81 0.43 -27.09
CA ILE A 7 6.14 1.66 -26.36
C ILE A 7 7.58 2.05 -26.69
N TYR A 8 7.72 3.22 -27.31
CA TYR A 8 9.02 3.80 -27.59
C TYR A 8 9.50 4.67 -26.43
N ASN A 9 10.75 4.48 -26.03
CA ASN A 9 11.47 5.39 -25.16
C ASN A 9 12.99 5.30 -25.46
N PRO A 10 13.70 6.42 -25.67
CA PRO A 10 15.13 6.39 -25.96
C PRO A 10 15.99 5.99 -24.74
N ASP A 11 15.52 6.29 -23.54
CA ASP A 11 16.19 6.11 -22.25
C ASP A 11 15.54 4.97 -21.46
N MET A 12 15.84 3.72 -21.83
CA MET A 12 15.27 2.49 -21.24
C MET A 12 15.71 2.24 -19.77
N THR A 13 15.38 3.16 -18.87
CA THR A 13 15.75 3.09 -17.45
C THR A 13 14.90 2.08 -16.69
N ALA A 14 15.38 1.68 -15.51
CA ALA A 14 14.61 0.86 -14.59
C ALA A 14 13.31 1.54 -14.12
N ARG A 15 13.30 2.87 -13.97
CA ARG A 15 12.10 3.63 -13.55
C ARG A 15 11.03 3.57 -14.63
N PHE A 16 11.40 3.86 -15.87
CA PHE A 16 10.50 3.79 -17.01
C PHE A 16 9.95 2.37 -17.19
N ARG A 17 10.84 1.37 -17.24
CA ARG A 17 10.43 -0.03 -17.43
C ARG A 17 9.46 -0.48 -16.34
N TYR A 18 9.80 -0.23 -15.06
CA TYR A 18 8.94 -0.57 -13.93
C TYR A 18 7.55 0.03 -14.06
N ILE A 19 7.46 1.35 -14.31
CA ILE A 19 6.15 2.01 -14.31
C ILE A 19 5.34 1.66 -15.56
N ALA A 20 5.98 1.53 -16.73
CA ALA A 20 5.28 1.15 -17.94
C ALA A 20 4.75 -0.29 -17.88
N GLU A 21 5.54 -1.23 -17.35
CA GLU A 21 5.08 -2.61 -17.11
C GLU A 21 3.91 -2.62 -16.12
N TRP A 22 4.01 -1.90 -14.99
CA TRP A 22 2.90 -1.79 -14.03
C TRP A 22 1.63 -1.18 -14.66
N MET A 23 1.76 -0.07 -15.39
CA MET A 23 0.62 0.62 -16.01
C MET A 23 -0.07 -0.28 -17.03
N PHE A 24 0.68 -0.85 -17.97
CA PHE A 24 0.09 -1.55 -19.11
C PHE A 24 -0.22 -3.02 -18.81
N MET A 25 0.70 -3.73 -18.16
CA MET A 25 0.55 -5.17 -17.93
C MET A 25 -0.28 -5.47 -16.70
N ASP A 26 -0.02 -4.80 -15.58
CA ASP A 26 -0.69 -5.11 -14.30
C ASP A 26 -2.05 -4.41 -14.16
N VAL A 27 -2.13 -3.12 -14.52
CA VAL A 27 -3.36 -2.32 -14.33
C VAL A 27 -4.31 -2.41 -15.53
N LEU A 28 -3.75 -2.36 -16.73
CA LEU A 28 -4.52 -2.30 -17.98
C LEU A 28 -4.66 -3.65 -18.68
N GLY A 29 -3.85 -4.66 -18.34
CA GLY A 29 -3.90 -6.01 -18.89
C GLY A 29 -3.52 -6.11 -20.37
N VAL A 30 -2.67 -5.20 -20.86
CA VAL A 30 -2.19 -5.14 -22.25
C VAL A 30 -0.72 -5.59 -22.30
N GLY A 31 -0.41 -6.50 -23.23
CA GLY A 31 0.97 -6.91 -23.48
C GLY A 31 1.72 -5.83 -24.26
N VAL A 32 2.88 -5.42 -23.75
CA VAL A 32 3.72 -4.37 -24.34
C VAL A 32 5.06 -4.90 -24.82
N GLU A 33 5.54 -4.33 -25.91
CA GLU A 33 6.93 -4.44 -26.35
C GLU A 33 7.60 -3.07 -26.25
N PHE A 34 8.85 -3.05 -25.80
CA PHE A 34 9.60 -1.81 -25.59
C PHE A 34 10.66 -1.68 -26.68
N THR A 35 10.80 -0.48 -27.25
CA THR A 35 11.86 -0.19 -28.22
C THR A 35 12.50 1.18 -28.00
N SER A 36 13.79 1.29 -28.26
CA SER A 36 14.50 2.57 -28.38
C SER A 36 14.86 2.90 -29.84
N ASP A 37 14.43 2.07 -30.78
CA ASP A 37 14.64 2.25 -32.22
C ASP A 37 13.55 3.15 -32.82
N ARG A 38 13.99 4.27 -33.41
CA ARG A 38 13.12 5.25 -34.07
C ARG A 38 12.50 4.70 -35.36
N ASP A 39 13.20 3.82 -36.07
CA ASP A 39 12.69 3.29 -37.34
C ASP A 39 11.46 2.41 -37.11
N THR A 40 11.43 1.69 -35.99
CA THR A 40 10.26 0.91 -35.54
C THR A 40 9.04 1.80 -35.25
N VAL A 41 9.23 3.06 -34.81
CA VAL A 41 8.14 4.03 -34.59
C VAL A 41 7.62 4.59 -35.92
N LEU A 42 8.52 4.86 -36.86
CA LEU A 42 8.17 5.42 -38.16
C LEU A 42 7.50 4.42 -39.09
N ASN A 43 7.79 3.12 -38.94
CA ASN A 43 7.23 2.04 -39.74
C ASN A 43 6.63 0.94 -38.85
N PRO A 44 5.57 1.25 -38.09
CA PRO A 44 5.12 0.37 -37.03
C PRO A 44 4.24 -0.77 -37.55
N THR A 45 4.46 -1.96 -37.01
CA THR A 45 3.62 -3.15 -37.26
C THR A 45 2.51 -3.33 -36.22
N LEU A 46 2.58 -2.57 -35.12
CA LEU A 46 1.64 -2.54 -34.01
C LEU A 46 1.25 -1.09 -33.70
N PRO A 47 0.14 -0.83 -32.98
CA PRO A 47 -0.09 0.47 -32.34
C PRO A 47 1.15 0.92 -31.55
N VAL A 48 1.50 2.21 -31.67
CA VAL A 48 2.67 2.78 -30.98
C VAL A 48 2.26 3.89 -30.04
N LEU A 49 2.88 3.90 -28.86
CA LEU A 49 2.93 5.05 -27.96
C LEU A 49 4.39 5.49 -27.79
N ASN A 50 4.68 6.74 -28.10
CA ASN A 50 5.98 7.35 -27.82
C ASN A 50 5.94 8.04 -26.46
N TYR A 51 6.82 7.65 -25.56
CA TYR A 51 7.08 8.35 -24.30
C TYR A 51 8.54 8.83 -24.31
N SER A 52 8.76 10.11 -24.60
CA SER A 52 10.11 10.71 -24.67
C SER A 52 10.06 12.24 -24.61
N VAL A 53 11.21 12.91 -24.68
CA VAL A 53 11.27 14.39 -24.66
C VAL A 53 10.74 15.01 -25.95
N GLU A 54 10.93 14.34 -27.09
CA GLU A 54 10.58 14.82 -28.43
C GLU A 54 9.75 13.79 -29.20
N ARG A 55 8.72 14.27 -29.89
CA ARG A 55 7.92 13.43 -30.78
C ARG A 55 8.77 12.94 -31.97
N VAL A 56 8.57 11.69 -32.40
CA VAL A 56 9.34 11.09 -33.50
C VAL A 56 8.61 11.22 -34.85
N GLY A 57 7.31 10.92 -34.87
CA GLY A 57 6.48 10.96 -36.07
C GLY A 57 5.08 11.52 -35.79
N ASN A 58 4.04 10.81 -36.22
CA ASN A 58 2.63 11.19 -36.02
C ASN A 58 1.91 10.28 -35.00
N GLU A 59 2.66 9.45 -34.29
CA GLU A 59 2.15 8.57 -33.25
C GLU A 59 1.58 9.37 -32.05
N PRO A 60 0.68 8.75 -31.27
CA PRO A 60 0.39 9.20 -29.93
C PRO A 60 1.69 9.36 -29.12
N PHE A 61 1.86 10.56 -28.58
CA PHE A 61 3.08 10.99 -27.93
C PHE A 61 2.74 11.50 -26.53
N ILE A 62 3.51 11.09 -25.52
CA ILE A 62 3.50 11.68 -24.18
C ILE A 62 4.87 12.30 -23.95
N ARG A 63 4.91 13.61 -23.73
CA ARG A 63 6.16 14.29 -23.43
C ARG A 63 6.62 13.95 -22.01
N ALA A 64 7.80 13.37 -21.91
CA ALA A 64 8.49 13.07 -20.66
C ALA A 64 8.86 14.34 -19.89
N CYS A 65 8.63 14.34 -18.57
CA CYS A 65 9.03 15.44 -17.69
C CYS A 65 10.48 15.35 -17.16
N GLY A 66 11.21 14.28 -17.50
CA GLY A 66 12.60 14.06 -17.06
C GLY A 66 12.74 13.14 -15.84
N LEU A 67 11.63 12.82 -15.16
CA LEU A 67 11.66 12.05 -13.91
C LEU A 67 12.09 10.59 -14.12
N LEU A 68 11.65 9.99 -15.23
CA LEU A 68 11.87 8.57 -15.51
C LEU A 68 13.20 8.33 -16.23
N GLU A 69 13.70 9.36 -16.91
CA GLU A 69 14.95 9.35 -17.68
C GLU A 69 16.15 9.53 -16.73
N SER A 70 15.95 10.17 -15.57
CA SER A 70 17.00 10.40 -14.59
C SER A 70 17.23 9.21 -13.66
N SER A 71 18.50 8.89 -13.37
CA SER A 71 18.90 8.01 -12.28
C SER A 71 19.14 8.75 -10.96
N ALA A 72 19.23 10.08 -11.01
CA ALA A 72 19.42 10.91 -9.83
C ALA A 72 18.13 11.00 -8.98
N LEU A 73 18.30 11.22 -7.68
CA LEU A 73 17.20 11.51 -6.78
C LEU A 73 16.87 13.00 -6.87
N GLU A 74 16.21 13.37 -7.96
CA GLU A 74 15.78 14.74 -8.26
C GLU A 74 14.30 14.73 -8.62
N LEU A 75 13.57 15.73 -8.15
CA LEU A 75 12.14 15.91 -8.42
C LEU A 75 11.95 17.10 -9.34
N PRO A 76 11.32 16.93 -10.51
CA PRO A 76 10.72 18.03 -11.24
C PRO A 76 9.66 18.72 -10.38
N GLU A 77 9.31 19.96 -10.75
CA GLU A 77 8.26 20.69 -10.05
C GLU A 77 6.92 19.92 -10.15
N VAL A 78 6.33 19.63 -8.99
CA VAL A 78 5.10 18.84 -8.88
C VAL A 78 3.90 19.77 -9.05
N ILE A 79 3.52 20.02 -10.31
CA ILE A 79 2.41 20.92 -10.67
C ILE A 79 1.17 20.10 -11.02
N PRO A 80 0.02 20.31 -10.34
CA PRO A 80 -1.26 19.70 -10.72
C PRO A 80 -1.82 20.27 -12.02
N VAL A 81 -2.43 19.40 -12.84
CA VAL A 81 -3.04 19.76 -14.12
C VAL A 81 -4.48 19.23 -14.18
N PRO A 82 -5.51 20.08 -14.29
CA PRO A 82 -6.89 19.62 -14.41
C PRO A 82 -7.10 18.74 -15.65
N PHE A 83 -7.74 17.58 -15.48
CA PHE A 83 -8.07 16.68 -16.58
C PHE A 83 -9.26 15.79 -16.26
N ARG A 84 -10.27 15.76 -17.15
CA ARG A 84 -11.47 14.89 -17.09
C ARG A 84 -12.13 14.84 -15.70
N GLY A 85 -12.33 16.00 -15.07
CA GLY A 85 -12.98 16.11 -13.75
C GLY A 85 -12.11 15.67 -12.56
N SER A 86 -10.81 15.45 -12.80
CA SER A 86 -9.78 15.18 -11.80
C SER A 86 -8.56 16.09 -12.07
N SER A 87 -7.39 15.73 -11.54
CA SER A 87 -6.10 16.35 -11.88
C SER A 87 -5.01 15.30 -12.07
N GLY A 88 -4.10 15.55 -13.01
CA GLY A 88 -2.81 14.87 -13.18
C GLY A 88 -1.67 15.67 -12.55
N LEU A 89 -0.44 15.16 -12.69
CA LEU A 89 0.79 15.81 -12.24
C LEU A 89 1.78 15.91 -13.39
N PHE A 90 2.67 16.90 -13.33
CA PHE A 90 3.73 17.15 -14.31
C PHE A 90 3.16 17.57 -15.68
N PRO A 91 2.99 18.89 -15.92
CA PRO A 91 2.48 19.42 -17.18
C PRO A 91 3.23 18.88 -18.39
N SER A 92 2.47 18.52 -19.41
CA SER A 92 3.01 18.05 -20.69
C SER A 92 2.94 19.16 -21.75
N SER A 93 3.47 18.90 -22.94
CA SER A 93 3.38 19.83 -24.07
C SER A 93 2.02 19.78 -24.77
N HIS A 94 1.70 20.81 -25.55
CA HIS A 94 0.41 20.90 -26.26
C HIS A 94 0.20 19.81 -27.32
N ASP A 95 1.28 19.27 -27.86
CA ASP A 95 1.27 18.13 -28.77
C ASP A 95 1.29 16.79 -28.03
N SER A 96 1.22 16.76 -26.70
CA SER A 96 1.08 15.51 -25.96
C SER A 96 -0.36 14.99 -26.02
N LEU A 97 -0.53 13.67 -26.03
CA LEU A 97 -1.82 12.98 -26.00
C LEU A 97 -2.62 13.31 -24.73
N MET A 98 -1.91 13.68 -23.65
CA MET A 98 -2.49 14.10 -22.38
C MET A 98 -1.84 15.41 -21.92
N PRO A 99 -2.55 16.30 -21.19
CA PRO A 99 -1.99 17.58 -20.77
C PRO A 99 -0.98 17.46 -19.62
N PHE A 100 -0.71 16.25 -19.16
CA PHE A 100 0.25 15.93 -18.11
C PHE A 100 0.95 14.61 -18.44
N ASP A 101 2.03 14.30 -17.73
CA ASP A 101 2.80 13.07 -17.89
C ASP A 101 2.23 11.95 -16.96
N PRO A 102 1.38 11.04 -17.46
CA PRO A 102 0.82 9.97 -16.65
C PRO A 102 1.86 8.96 -16.18
N PHE A 103 2.97 8.77 -16.89
CA PHE A 103 4.01 7.82 -16.49
C PHE A 103 4.75 8.35 -15.26
N ALA A 104 5.22 9.59 -15.32
CA ALA A 104 5.88 10.24 -14.19
C ALA A 104 4.93 10.41 -13.01
N ALA A 105 3.67 10.80 -13.24
CA ALA A 105 2.67 10.96 -12.19
C ALA A 105 2.41 9.65 -11.42
N CYS A 106 2.22 8.54 -12.14
CA CYS A 106 2.06 7.23 -11.53
C CYS A 106 3.32 6.81 -10.76
N PHE A 107 4.51 6.94 -11.36
CA PHE A 107 5.77 6.58 -10.71
C PHE A 107 5.97 7.36 -9.41
N PHE A 108 5.85 8.70 -9.46
CA PHE A 108 5.98 9.58 -8.31
C PHE A 108 5.05 9.18 -7.16
N THR A 109 3.79 8.86 -7.48
CA THR A 109 2.77 8.54 -6.49
C THR A 109 2.98 7.17 -5.86
N ILE A 110 3.27 6.15 -6.67
CA ILE A 110 3.43 4.76 -6.22
C ILE A 110 4.71 4.59 -5.41
N THR A 111 5.80 5.21 -5.86
CA THR A 111 7.09 5.18 -5.16
C THR A 111 7.14 6.10 -3.95
N ARG A 112 6.07 6.89 -3.71
CA ARG A 112 5.98 7.88 -2.62
C ARG A 112 7.19 8.82 -2.65
N MET A 113 7.57 9.26 -3.84
CA MET A 113 8.85 9.95 -4.06
C MET A 113 8.97 11.26 -3.24
N GLU A 114 7.86 11.94 -2.98
CA GLU A 114 7.80 13.12 -2.08
C GLU A 114 8.35 12.86 -0.67
N GLU A 115 8.24 11.63 -0.15
CA GLU A 115 8.67 11.30 1.22
C GLU A 115 10.19 11.37 1.41
N TYR A 116 10.96 11.19 0.33
CA TYR A 116 12.42 11.27 0.35
C TYR A 116 12.93 12.72 0.50
N PHE A 117 12.13 13.70 0.10
CA PHE A 117 12.50 15.13 0.12
C PHE A 117 11.83 15.89 1.27
N ALA A 118 10.95 15.22 2.02
CA ALA A 118 10.26 15.82 3.15
C ALA A 118 11.23 16.18 4.28
N THR A 119 11.25 17.47 4.61
CA THR A 119 12.04 18.03 5.72
C THR A 119 11.30 17.92 7.05
N GLU A 120 9.97 18.09 7.03
CA GLU A 120 9.13 17.92 8.21
C GLU A 120 8.68 16.48 8.38
N ARG A 121 8.69 16.02 9.63
CA ARG A 121 8.33 14.65 10.00
C ARG A 121 7.43 14.67 11.22
N ASP A 122 6.60 13.64 11.37
CA ASP A 122 5.79 13.48 12.57
C ASP A 122 6.65 13.05 13.79
N GLU A 123 6.00 12.85 14.94
CA GLU A 123 6.67 12.44 16.19
C GLU A 123 7.39 11.08 16.10
N HIS A 124 7.12 10.29 15.06
CA HIS A 124 7.74 9.01 14.76
C HIS A 124 8.77 9.07 13.63
N GLY A 125 9.06 10.26 13.09
CA GLY A 125 10.01 10.42 11.97
C GLY A 125 9.42 10.08 10.60
N ARG A 126 8.10 9.90 10.49
CA ARG A 126 7.42 9.54 9.24
C ARG A 126 7.06 10.78 8.43
N PHE A 127 6.86 10.58 7.13
CA PHE A 127 6.25 11.62 6.29
C PHE A 127 4.85 11.96 6.80
N ARG A 128 4.54 13.26 6.88
CA ARG A 128 3.23 13.69 7.35
C ARG A 128 2.22 13.62 6.21
N HIS A 129 1.12 12.90 6.42
CA HIS A 129 0.12 12.68 5.37
C HIS A 129 -0.50 13.97 4.82
N ASP A 130 -0.63 15.00 5.67
CA ASP A 130 -1.18 16.31 5.32
C ASP A 130 -0.31 17.10 4.33
N GLN A 131 0.96 16.70 4.16
CA GLN A 131 1.88 17.28 3.19
C GLN A 131 1.82 16.62 1.81
N SER A 132 1.08 15.52 1.66
CA SER A 132 1.01 14.83 0.37
C SER A 132 0.34 15.70 -0.68
N VAL A 133 0.90 15.71 -1.90
CA VAL A 133 0.24 16.37 -3.03
C VAL A 133 -1.15 15.80 -3.31
N LEU A 134 -1.40 14.53 -3.00
CA LEU A 134 -2.73 13.93 -3.16
C LEU A 134 -3.76 14.50 -2.19
N VAL A 135 -3.32 14.94 -1.00
CA VAL A 135 -4.19 15.61 -0.03
C VAL A 135 -4.50 17.02 -0.51
N SER A 136 -3.50 17.77 -0.98
CA SER A 136 -3.72 19.13 -1.51
C SER A 136 -4.62 19.14 -2.75
N MET A 137 -4.55 18.10 -3.58
CA MET A 137 -5.46 17.87 -4.72
C MET A 137 -6.84 17.34 -4.32
N GLY A 138 -7.06 16.95 -3.06
CA GLY A 138 -8.34 16.38 -2.59
C GLY A 138 -8.64 14.98 -3.16
N VAL A 139 -7.62 14.20 -3.53
CA VAL A 139 -7.76 12.88 -4.16
C VAL A 139 -7.12 11.73 -3.37
N SER A 140 -6.65 11.98 -2.14
CA SER A 140 -6.00 10.97 -1.28
C SER A 140 -6.83 9.71 -1.01
N GLY A 141 -8.16 9.80 -1.06
CA GLY A 141 -9.08 8.66 -0.92
C GLY A 141 -9.39 7.92 -2.22
N LYS A 142 -8.76 8.27 -3.34
CA LYS A 142 -9.01 7.68 -4.67
C LYS A 142 -7.78 6.92 -5.18
N PRO A 143 -7.95 5.83 -5.96
CA PRO A 143 -6.85 5.12 -6.60
C PRO A 143 -6.35 5.93 -7.82
N ILE A 144 -5.76 7.10 -7.57
CA ILE A 144 -5.51 8.11 -8.61
C ILE A 144 -4.58 7.62 -9.72
N ALA A 145 -3.57 6.80 -9.39
CA ALA A 145 -2.69 6.19 -10.38
C ALA A 145 -3.47 5.25 -11.33
N ASN A 146 -4.37 4.41 -10.81
CA ASN A 146 -5.25 3.59 -11.64
C ASN A 146 -6.20 4.44 -12.50
N ILE A 147 -6.70 5.57 -11.97
CA ILE A 147 -7.53 6.52 -12.72
C ILE A 147 -6.72 7.12 -13.88
N TRP A 148 -5.47 7.53 -13.67
CA TRP A 148 -4.59 8.01 -14.74
C TRP A 148 -4.29 6.94 -15.79
N CYS A 149 -4.07 5.68 -15.39
CA CYS A 149 -3.94 4.57 -16.34
C CYS A 149 -5.19 4.44 -17.22
N ARG A 150 -6.39 4.56 -16.64
CA ARG A 150 -7.65 4.50 -17.39
C ARG A 150 -7.84 5.69 -18.31
N PHE A 151 -7.48 6.89 -17.86
CA PHE A 151 -7.44 8.07 -18.72
C PHE A 151 -6.52 7.90 -19.93
N LEU A 152 -5.31 7.35 -19.72
CA LEU A 152 -4.38 7.06 -20.82
C LEU A 152 -4.95 6.00 -21.77
N ALA A 153 -5.53 4.92 -21.24
CA ALA A 153 -6.16 3.88 -22.05
C ALA A 153 -7.32 4.43 -22.90
N ASP A 154 -8.17 5.29 -22.33
CA ASP A 154 -9.26 5.93 -23.05
C ASP A 154 -8.75 6.86 -24.16
N SER A 155 -7.75 7.71 -23.86
CA SER A 155 -7.10 8.54 -24.89
C SER A 155 -6.44 7.71 -25.99
N LEU A 156 -5.83 6.57 -25.67
CA LEU A 156 -5.26 5.66 -26.66
C LEU A 156 -6.34 4.98 -27.52
N LYS A 157 -7.49 4.60 -26.94
CA LYS A 157 -8.61 4.03 -27.70
C LYS A 157 -9.22 5.01 -28.71
N GLU A 158 -9.19 6.30 -28.41
CA GLU A 158 -9.63 7.33 -29.35
C GLU A 158 -8.79 7.34 -30.63
N VAL A 159 -7.49 7.00 -30.53
CA VAL A 159 -6.57 6.91 -31.67
C VAL A 159 -6.50 5.49 -32.27
N TYR A 160 -6.56 4.47 -31.42
CA TYR A 160 -6.48 3.06 -31.78
C TYR A 160 -7.73 2.29 -31.30
N PRO A 161 -8.87 2.38 -32.01
CA PRO A 161 -10.13 1.76 -31.58
C PRO A 161 -10.09 0.23 -31.45
N SER A 162 -9.14 -0.43 -32.12
CA SER A 162 -8.94 -1.87 -32.03
C SER A 162 -8.14 -2.32 -30.80
N LEU A 163 -7.51 -1.40 -30.07
CA LEU A 163 -6.72 -1.74 -28.88
C LEU A 163 -7.67 -2.01 -27.70
N VAL A 164 -7.65 -3.25 -27.22
CA VAL A 164 -8.55 -3.70 -26.16
C VAL A 164 -7.85 -3.58 -24.81
N PHE A 165 -8.48 -2.88 -23.88
CA PHE A 165 -8.01 -2.74 -22.51
C PHE A 165 -8.98 -3.47 -21.57
N PRO A 166 -8.67 -4.70 -21.14
CA PRO A 166 -9.57 -5.47 -20.30
C PRO A 166 -9.84 -4.81 -18.94
N ILE A 167 -10.94 -5.24 -18.32
CA ILE A 167 -11.20 -4.97 -16.91
C ILE A 167 -10.54 -6.11 -16.14
N MET A 168 -9.54 -5.76 -15.32
CA MET A 168 -8.82 -6.74 -14.50
C MET A 168 -9.72 -7.22 -13.36
N PRO A 169 -9.77 -8.53 -13.08
CA PRO A 169 -10.57 -9.06 -11.98
C PRO A 169 -10.03 -8.54 -10.65
N PHE A 170 -10.92 -8.00 -9.81
CA PHE A 170 -10.59 -7.61 -8.45
C PHE A 170 -10.83 -8.78 -7.50
N ARG A 171 -9.83 -9.09 -6.67
CA ARG A 171 -9.98 -10.01 -5.54
C ARG A 171 -9.87 -9.23 -4.24
N PHE A 172 -10.96 -9.20 -3.49
CA PHE A 172 -10.94 -8.69 -2.12
C PHE A 172 -10.36 -9.75 -1.20
N LEU A 173 -9.32 -9.40 -0.43
CA LEU A 173 -8.72 -10.28 0.54
C LEU A 173 -8.55 -9.56 1.88
N PRO A 174 -9.49 -9.73 2.81
CA PRO A 174 -9.37 -9.21 4.17
C PRO A 174 -8.10 -9.65 4.88
N THR A 175 -7.45 -8.70 5.54
CA THR A 175 -6.39 -8.95 6.52
C THR A 175 -6.81 -8.41 7.86
N ILE A 176 -6.63 -9.20 8.92
CA ILE A 176 -6.99 -8.85 10.29
C ILE A 176 -5.72 -8.77 11.12
N ASP A 177 -5.34 -7.55 11.51
CA ASP A 177 -4.19 -7.30 12.38
C ASP A 177 -4.64 -7.29 13.85
N ILE A 178 -4.08 -8.20 14.64
CA ILE A 178 -4.37 -8.35 16.07
C ILE A 178 -3.19 -7.72 16.85
N ASP A 179 -3.26 -6.41 17.02
CA ASP A 179 -2.26 -5.62 17.76
C ASP A 179 -2.27 -5.94 19.25
N ASN A 180 -3.47 -6.05 19.82
CA ASN A 180 -3.66 -6.35 21.22
C ASN A 180 -4.78 -7.36 21.38
N ALA A 181 -4.42 -8.61 21.67
CA ALA A 181 -5.39 -9.68 21.69
C ALA A 181 -6.52 -9.50 22.72
N TYR A 182 -6.26 -8.73 23.78
CA TYR A 182 -7.20 -8.48 24.87
C TYR A 182 -6.98 -7.07 25.42
N ALA A 183 -8.01 -6.38 25.90
CA ALA A 183 -7.90 -5.12 26.60
C ALA A 183 -7.33 -5.32 28.01
N TYR A 184 -7.74 -6.38 28.70
CA TYR A 184 -7.43 -6.69 30.10
C TYR A 184 -7.03 -8.15 30.32
N ALA A 185 -7.72 -9.10 29.67
CA ALA A 185 -7.50 -10.52 29.86
C ALA A 185 -6.08 -10.95 29.43
N GLY A 186 -5.47 -11.89 30.17
CA GLY A 186 -4.13 -12.40 29.83
C GLY A 186 -2.97 -11.40 30.03
N LYS A 187 -3.23 -10.22 30.58
CA LYS A 187 -2.22 -9.24 31.03
C LYS A 187 -1.88 -9.52 32.50
N SER A 188 -0.60 -9.35 32.89
CA SER A 188 -0.17 -9.57 34.28
C SER A 188 -0.96 -8.68 35.25
N ILE A 189 -1.30 -9.21 36.44
CA ILE A 189 -2.03 -8.50 37.51
C ILE A 189 -1.38 -7.15 37.84
N MET A 190 -0.04 -7.11 37.89
CA MET A 190 0.73 -5.88 38.15
C MET A 190 0.54 -4.80 37.06
N ARG A 191 0.21 -5.21 35.83
CA ARG A 191 -0.12 -4.34 34.70
C ARG A 191 -1.53 -3.76 34.81
N ASN A 192 -2.47 -4.55 35.33
CA ASN A 192 -3.84 -4.11 35.60
C ASN A 192 -3.90 -3.12 36.77
N LEU A 193 -3.04 -3.29 37.77
CA LEU A 193 -2.91 -2.36 38.90
C LEU A 193 -2.17 -1.07 38.52
N GLY A 194 -1.02 -1.14 37.84
CA GLY A 194 -0.25 0.05 37.45
C GLY A 194 -0.95 0.94 36.39
N SER A 195 -1.75 0.33 35.50
CA SER A 195 -2.60 1.11 34.58
C SER A 195 -3.86 1.65 35.25
N ALA A 196 -4.37 1.04 36.32
CA ALA A 196 -5.48 1.58 37.10
C ALA A 196 -5.08 2.87 37.85
N PHE A 197 -3.88 2.91 38.44
CA PHE A 197 -3.35 4.12 39.08
C PHE A 197 -3.10 5.27 38.09
N ARG A 198 -2.72 4.96 36.84
CA ARG A 198 -2.49 5.97 35.79
C ARG A 198 -3.77 6.40 35.07
N GLN A 199 -4.82 5.57 35.05
CA GLN A 199 -6.11 5.85 34.39
C GLN A 199 -7.14 6.55 35.27
N MET A 200 -6.89 6.71 36.57
CA MET A 200 -7.72 7.55 37.45
C MET A 200 -7.83 9.01 36.95
N GLY A 201 -6.94 9.47 36.06
CA GLY A 201 -6.99 10.82 35.48
C GLY A 201 -7.62 10.96 34.08
N VAL A 202 -7.86 9.88 33.31
CA VAL A 202 -8.19 10.00 31.87
C VAL A 202 -9.52 9.33 31.45
N MET A 203 -9.94 8.23 32.07
CA MET A 203 -11.21 7.54 31.75
C MET A 203 -12.17 7.38 32.95
N GLY A 204 -11.78 7.86 34.13
CA GLY A 204 -12.62 7.83 35.34
C GLY A 204 -12.92 6.42 35.88
N VAL A 205 -13.98 6.33 36.69
CA VAL A 205 -14.41 5.13 37.43
C VAL A 205 -14.94 4.01 36.50
N SER A 206 -15.46 4.37 35.32
CA SER A 206 -16.07 3.42 34.37
C SER A 206 -15.07 2.38 33.85
N GLY A 207 -13.91 2.80 33.36
CA GLY A 207 -12.86 1.88 32.86
C GLY A 207 -12.28 0.96 33.94
N PHE A 208 -12.31 1.38 35.21
CA PHE A 208 -11.92 0.53 36.34
C PHE A 208 -12.97 -0.55 36.64
N THR A 209 -14.25 -0.18 36.64
CA THR A 209 -15.34 -1.15 36.85
C THR A 209 -15.43 -2.18 35.73
N GLU A 210 -15.24 -1.76 34.47
CA GLU A 210 -15.20 -2.66 33.31
C GLU A 210 -14.04 -3.66 33.45
N ARG A 211 -12.82 -3.16 33.74
CA ARG A 211 -11.66 -4.02 33.99
C ARG A 211 -11.92 -5.05 35.09
N LEU A 212 -12.50 -4.63 36.22
CA LEU A 212 -12.81 -5.55 37.32
C LEU A 212 -13.82 -6.61 36.91
N LYS A 213 -14.91 -6.22 36.23
CA LYS A 213 -15.92 -7.17 35.73
C LYS A 213 -15.31 -8.17 34.75
N VAL A 214 -14.46 -7.73 33.84
CA VAL A 214 -13.75 -8.62 32.89
C VAL A 214 -12.82 -9.59 33.61
N LEU A 215 -12.03 -9.11 34.58
CA LEU A 215 -11.11 -9.97 35.33
C LEU A 215 -11.82 -10.95 36.26
N MET A 216 -13.01 -10.60 36.77
CA MET A 216 -13.88 -11.49 37.54
C MET A 216 -14.73 -12.41 36.65
N GLY A 217 -14.62 -12.33 35.32
CA GLY A 217 -15.40 -13.15 34.39
C GLY A 217 -16.88 -12.77 34.31
N GLN A 218 -17.27 -11.61 34.84
CA GLN A 218 -18.64 -11.07 34.80
C GLN A 218 -18.95 -10.37 33.47
N MET A 219 -17.94 -10.16 32.63
CA MET A 219 -18.05 -9.50 31.33
C MET A 219 -16.98 -10.04 30.37
N SER A 220 -17.30 -10.14 29.08
CA SER A 220 -16.31 -10.44 28.05
C SER A 220 -15.32 -9.29 27.92
N ASP A 221 -14.07 -9.61 27.60
CA ASP A 221 -13.08 -8.57 27.30
C ASP A 221 -13.50 -7.84 26.00
N PRO A 222 -13.48 -6.49 25.97
CA PRO A 222 -14.00 -5.74 24.82
C PRO A 222 -13.22 -5.98 23.52
N TYR A 223 -11.99 -6.50 23.60
CA TYR A 223 -11.20 -6.86 22.41
C TYR A 223 -11.38 -8.33 22.02
N ASP A 224 -12.07 -9.13 22.84
CA ASP A 224 -12.36 -10.54 22.58
C ASP A 224 -13.55 -10.69 21.61
N THR A 225 -13.28 -10.36 20.35
CA THR A 225 -14.25 -10.37 19.24
C THR A 225 -14.09 -11.61 18.34
N TYR A 226 -13.30 -12.59 18.76
CA TYR A 226 -12.87 -13.68 17.89
C TYR A 226 -14.00 -14.63 17.51
N ASP A 227 -14.95 -14.89 18.40
CA ASP A 227 -16.12 -15.71 18.06
C ASP A 227 -16.95 -15.07 16.94
N TYR A 228 -17.10 -13.74 16.98
CA TYR A 228 -17.70 -12.99 15.88
C TYR A 228 -16.90 -13.17 14.60
N LEU A 229 -15.58 -12.97 14.62
CA LEU A 229 -14.73 -13.11 13.43
C LEU A 229 -14.76 -14.52 12.84
N LEU A 230 -14.69 -15.55 13.69
CA LEU A 230 -14.81 -16.96 13.30
C LEU A 230 -16.17 -17.24 12.64
N SER A 231 -17.25 -16.71 13.21
CA SER A 231 -18.59 -16.88 12.65
C SER A 231 -18.80 -16.10 11.34
N HIS A 232 -18.25 -14.90 11.25
CA HIS A 232 -18.39 -13.99 10.11
C HIS A 232 -17.69 -14.53 8.87
N PHE A 233 -16.52 -15.15 9.04
CA PHE A 233 -15.72 -15.70 7.93
C PHE A 233 -15.88 -17.20 7.72
N LYS A 234 -16.88 -17.82 8.36
CA LYS A 234 -17.17 -19.25 8.19
C LYS A 234 -17.49 -19.56 6.71
N GLY A 235 -16.78 -20.52 6.13
CA GLY A 235 -16.87 -20.88 4.70
C GLY A 235 -15.99 -20.04 3.76
N HIS A 236 -15.33 -19.00 4.29
CA HIS A 236 -14.41 -18.12 3.55
C HIS A 236 -13.01 -18.12 4.17
N GLU A 237 -12.64 -19.18 4.86
CA GLU A 237 -11.41 -19.25 5.66
C GLU A 237 -10.13 -19.09 4.80
N GLN A 238 -10.16 -19.54 3.54
CA GLN A 238 -9.06 -19.37 2.58
C GLN A 238 -8.90 -17.95 2.03
N ASP A 239 -9.89 -17.08 2.23
CA ASP A 239 -9.93 -15.72 1.68
C ASP A 239 -9.65 -14.65 2.73
N VAL A 240 -9.19 -15.04 3.92
CA VAL A 240 -8.87 -14.13 5.02
C VAL A 240 -7.50 -14.47 5.62
N ARG A 241 -6.76 -13.43 6.01
CA ARG A 241 -5.46 -13.60 6.69
C ARG A 241 -5.46 -12.91 8.04
N PHE A 242 -4.89 -13.57 9.05
CA PHE A 242 -4.74 -13.02 10.39
C PHE A 242 -3.26 -12.78 10.72
N PHE A 243 -2.94 -11.64 11.32
CA PHE A 243 -1.58 -11.33 11.75
C PHE A 243 -1.55 -11.02 13.24
N PHE A 244 -0.64 -11.65 13.97
CA PHE A 244 -0.57 -11.53 15.42
C PHE A 244 0.65 -10.71 15.86
N HIS A 245 0.42 -9.71 16.71
CA HIS A 245 1.53 -8.99 17.33
C HIS A 245 2.17 -9.82 18.45
N LEU A 246 3.37 -10.33 18.19
CA LEU A 246 4.14 -11.18 19.11
C LEU A 246 5.40 -10.50 19.67
N GLY A 247 5.54 -9.20 19.45
CA GLY A 247 6.65 -8.40 19.96
C GLY A 247 6.71 -8.29 21.47
N ASP A 248 7.86 -7.82 21.94
CA ASP A 248 8.03 -7.45 23.35
C ASP A 248 7.36 -6.10 23.63
N ARG A 249 7.00 -5.89 24.90
CA ARG A 249 6.47 -4.58 25.32
C ARG A 249 7.55 -3.53 25.15
N SER A 250 7.18 -2.40 24.55
CA SER A 250 8.05 -1.25 24.34
C SER A 250 7.35 0.04 24.78
N ARG A 251 7.97 1.19 24.50
CA ARG A 251 7.30 2.50 24.62
C ARG A 251 6.22 2.71 23.54
N PHE A 252 6.31 1.97 22.45
CA PHE A 252 5.40 2.06 21.29
C PHE A 252 4.27 1.03 21.40
N ASP A 253 4.60 -0.20 21.83
CA ASP A 253 3.68 -1.34 21.79
C ASP A 253 3.43 -1.90 23.19
N THR A 254 2.16 -2.17 23.51
CA THR A 254 1.77 -2.81 24.78
C THR A 254 0.94 -4.08 24.58
N PRO A 255 1.42 -5.05 23.77
CA PRO A 255 0.67 -6.24 23.41
C PRO A 255 0.41 -7.15 24.62
N VAL A 256 -0.43 -8.15 24.43
CA VAL A 256 -0.49 -9.31 25.33
C VAL A 256 0.80 -10.12 25.17
N SER A 257 1.40 -10.56 26.27
CA SER A 257 2.64 -11.34 26.18
C SER A 257 2.39 -12.64 25.42
N TRP A 258 3.24 -12.96 24.43
CA TRP A 258 3.22 -14.21 23.68
C TRP A 258 3.39 -15.47 24.56
N ARG A 259 3.86 -15.30 25.81
CA ARG A 259 3.93 -16.37 26.83
C ARG A 259 2.58 -16.67 27.50
N SER A 260 1.59 -15.78 27.35
CA SER A 260 0.26 -15.96 27.91
C SER A 260 -0.41 -17.19 27.32
N ARG A 261 -0.79 -18.16 28.18
CA ARG A 261 -1.48 -19.38 27.74
C ARG A 261 -2.77 -19.06 26.98
N ARG A 262 -3.52 -18.05 27.44
CA ARG A 262 -4.76 -17.58 26.77
C ARG A 262 -4.46 -17.10 25.36
N PHE A 263 -3.44 -16.26 25.19
CA PHE A 263 -3.07 -15.75 23.87
C PHE A 263 -2.54 -16.85 22.94
N ARG A 264 -1.69 -17.74 23.43
CA ARG A 264 -1.19 -18.89 22.64
C ARG A 264 -2.33 -19.79 22.16
N ASN A 265 -3.35 -20.01 22.98
CA ASN A 265 -4.51 -20.80 22.60
C ASN A 265 -5.35 -20.10 21.52
N LEU A 266 -5.51 -18.77 21.62
CA LEU A 266 -6.17 -17.98 20.57
C LEU A 266 -5.42 -18.11 19.24
N VAL A 267 -4.11 -17.85 19.23
CA VAL A 267 -3.27 -17.93 18.01
C VAL A 267 -3.41 -19.30 17.36
N ARG A 268 -3.31 -20.40 18.13
CA ARG A 268 -3.50 -21.76 17.61
C ARG A 268 -4.91 -22.00 17.07
N THR A 269 -5.93 -21.43 17.72
CA THR A 269 -7.31 -21.63 17.30
C THR A 269 -7.52 -20.98 15.94
N ILE A 270 -7.17 -19.70 15.80
CA ILE A 270 -7.27 -19.00 14.52
C ILE A 270 -6.39 -19.67 13.46
N HIS A 271 -5.13 -20.00 13.77
CA HIS A 271 -4.20 -20.60 12.81
C HIS A 271 -4.67 -21.96 12.26
N ARG A 272 -5.45 -22.73 13.03
CA ARG A 272 -6.04 -24.00 12.56
C ARG A 272 -7.12 -23.80 11.50
N HIS A 273 -7.77 -22.64 11.49
CA HIS A 273 -8.88 -22.34 10.59
C HIS A 273 -8.44 -21.42 9.44
N PHE A 274 -7.58 -20.44 9.71
CA PHE A 274 -7.22 -19.37 8.78
C PHE A 274 -5.73 -19.35 8.48
N GLN A 275 -5.37 -18.84 7.29
CA GLN A 275 -3.98 -18.47 7.04
C GLN A 275 -3.58 -17.35 7.99
N SER A 276 -2.44 -17.50 8.66
CA SER A 276 -1.99 -16.49 9.61
C SER A 276 -0.48 -16.32 9.66
N GLY A 277 -0.04 -15.17 10.19
CA GLY A 277 1.37 -14.81 10.35
C GLY A 277 1.59 -13.85 11.50
N ILE A 278 2.73 -13.16 11.46
CA ILE A 278 3.09 -12.14 12.45
C ILE A 278 2.66 -10.74 11.97
N HIS A 279 2.20 -9.92 12.90
CA HIS A 279 2.14 -8.47 12.76
C HIS A 279 3.36 -7.92 13.50
N PRO A 280 4.44 -7.52 12.79
CA PRO A 280 5.70 -7.14 13.42
C PRO A 280 5.54 -5.95 14.36
N SER A 281 6.30 -5.93 15.46
CA SER A 281 6.27 -4.78 16.36
C SER A 281 6.90 -3.51 15.78
N CYS A 282 6.60 -2.36 16.39
CA CYS A 282 7.28 -1.12 16.04
C CYS A 282 8.81 -1.26 16.24
N LEU A 283 9.25 -1.98 17.27
CA LEU A 283 10.67 -2.27 17.46
C LEU A 283 11.27 -3.08 16.30
N ALA A 284 10.54 -4.05 15.77
CA ALA A 284 11.00 -4.82 14.60
C ALA A 284 11.16 -3.94 13.35
N SER A 285 10.38 -2.86 13.24
CA SER A 285 10.47 -1.89 12.14
C SER A 285 11.60 -0.87 12.31
N LEU A 286 12.03 -0.62 13.56
CA LEU A 286 13.14 0.28 13.89
C LEU A 286 14.49 -0.44 13.95
N ASP A 287 14.50 -1.77 13.98
CA ASP A 287 15.70 -2.58 14.00
C ASP A 287 16.43 -2.48 12.64
N THR A 288 17.74 -2.22 12.67
CA THR A 288 18.56 -2.19 11.46
C THR A 288 18.86 -3.59 10.92
N GLY A 289 18.72 -4.62 11.77
CA GLY A 289 18.92 -6.01 11.43
C GLY A 289 17.62 -6.82 11.41
N PRO A 290 17.65 -8.07 10.90
CA PRO A 290 16.48 -8.94 10.88
C PRO A 290 16.18 -9.59 12.24
N GLU A 291 16.99 -9.33 13.27
CA GLU A 291 17.02 -10.10 14.52
C GLU A 291 15.68 -10.05 15.27
N THR A 292 15.11 -8.85 15.45
CA THR A 292 13.82 -8.68 16.13
C THR A 292 12.69 -9.33 15.34
N MET A 293 12.68 -9.16 14.01
CA MET A 293 11.70 -9.79 13.11
C MET A 293 11.77 -11.33 13.17
N LEU A 294 12.98 -11.90 13.09
CA LEU A 294 13.20 -13.34 13.16
C LEU A 294 12.81 -13.91 14.53
N LYS A 295 13.09 -13.19 15.61
CA LYS A 295 12.68 -13.54 16.96
C LYS A 295 11.16 -13.57 17.09
N GLU A 296 10.45 -12.60 16.54
CA GLU A 296 8.98 -12.57 16.54
C GLU A 296 8.38 -13.69 15.69
N LYS A 297 8.96 -13.95 14.50
CA LYS A 297 8.61 -15.11 13.67
C LYS A 297 8.82 -16.43 14.40
N GLN A 298 9.93 -16.59 15.11
CA GLN A 298 10.21 -17.81 15.88
C GLN A 298 9.21 -18.03 17.01
N ARG A 299 8.68 -16.96 17.63
CA ARG A 299 7.60 -17.07 18.63
C ARG A 299 6.33 -17.60 18.01
N PHE A 300 5.98 -17.15 16.79
CA PHE A 300 4.83 -17.65 16.05
C PHE A 300 4.95 -19.15 15.80
N VAL A 301 6.07 -19.59 15.21
CA VAL A 301 6.37 -21.02 14.96
C VAL A 301 6.31 -21.82 16.28
N THR A 302 6.87 -21.29 17.36
CA THR A 302 6.82 -21.94 18.69
C THR A 302 5.39 -22.10 19.23
N ILE A 303 4.43 -21.31 18.76
CA ILE A 303 3.02 -21.39 19.16
C ILE A 303 2.26 -22.37 18.25
N THR A 304 2.47 -22.27 16.94
CA THR A 304 1.71 -23.00 15.91
C THR A 304 2.21 -24.42 15.66
N GLY A 305 3.47 -24.71 15.97
CA GLY A 305 4.19 -25.84 15.38
C GLY A 305 4.67 -25.50 13.98
#